data_AF-A0A1V6LRB1-F1
#
_entry.id   AF-A0A1V6LRB1-F1
#
_cell.length_a   1.000
_cell.length_b   1.000
_cell.length_c   1.000
_cell.angle_alpha   90.00
_cell.angle_beta   90.00
_cell.angle_gamma   90.00
#
_symmetry.space_group_name_H-M   'P 1'
#
loop_
_entity.id
_entity.type
_entity.pdbx_description
1 polymer ?
#
loop_
_entity_poly.entity_id
_entity_poly.type
_entity_poly.pdbx_seq_one_letter_code
_entity_poly.pdbx_strand_id
1 'polypeptide(L)'
;MIKDKKALKTTHFYINTNDVSSKINDTLTFGYTKSSDVVPCPDFTFDKWIECGITTYSKTIKKIIDKGNKKHSVEKLFWIGNLNTQPLRYELLRLGNLYDEKMEIVPMEWKRTFPKGHIHDFTKYLSLEDHIEYKYLIDCGARGFSGRLKFLLHTNRPLFIVDRNKNKQEYFYDHLIPY
;
A
#
# COMPACT_ATOMS: atom_id res chain seq x y z
N MET A 1 -25.85 -0.87 -2.29
CA MET A 1 -26.57 -0.42 -3.50
C MET A 1 -25.84 0.77 -4.09
N ILE A 2 -25.18 0.61 -5.24
CA ILE A 2 -24.58 1.72 -5.99
C ILE A 2 -25.74 2.48 -6.64
N LYS A 3 -26.03 3.70 -6.16
CA LYS A 3 -27.24 4.46 -6.49
C LYS A 3 -27.19 5.26 -7.79
N ASP A 4 -26.12 5.16 -8.59
CA ASP A 4 -26.07 5.81 -9.89
C ASP A 4 -25.26 4.97 -10.88
N LYS A 5 -25.94 4.13 -11.66
CA LYS A 5 -25.38 3.60 -12.90
C LYS A 5 -25.53 4.68 -13.98
N LYS A 6 -24.73 5.75 -13.92
CA LYS A 6 -24.49 6.54 -15.14
C LYS A 6 -23.81 5.59 -16.12
N ALA A 7 -24.54 5.19 -17.16
CA ALA A 7 -23.95 4.43 -18.25
C ALA A 7 -22.73 5.21 -18.77
N LEU A 8 -21.59 4.53 -18.87
CA LEU A 8 -20.40 5.10 -19.49
C LEU A 8 -20.78 5.48 -20.93
N LYS A 9 -20.69 6.77 -21.25
CA LYS A 9 -21.03 7.29 -22.59
C LYS A 9 -19.97 6.96 -23.64
N THR A 10 -18.88 6.31 -23.25
CA THR A 10 -17.77 5.91 -24.13
C THR A 10 -17.62 4.40 -24.16
N THR A 11 -17.29 3.87 -25.33
CA THR A 11 -16.90 2.47 -25.55
C THR A 11 -15.40 2.24 -25.37
N HIS A 12 -14.62 3.32 -25.24
CA HIS A 12 -13.16 3.29 -25.12
C HIS A 12 -12.71 4.03 -23.86
N PHE A 13 -11.82 3.39 -23.10
CA PHE A 13 -11.18 3.96 -21.92
C PHE A 13 -9.75 3.42 -21.80
N TYR A 14 -8.92 4.12 -21.06
CA TYR A 14 -7.59 3.65 -20.68
C TYR A 14 -7.53 3.32 -19.19
N ILE A 15 -6.66 2.37 -18.83
CA ILE A 15 -6.21 2.16 -17.45
C ILE A 15 -4.73 2.51 -17.42
N ASN A 16 -4.38 3.59 -16.73
CA ASN A 16 -2.99 3.96 -16.49
C ASN A 16 -2.44 3.09 -15.36
N THR A 17 -1.45 2.25 -15.70
CA THR A 17 -0.83 1.29 -14.78
C THR A 17 0.46 1.80 -14.13
N ASN A 18 0.83 3.07 -14.36
CA ASN A 18 1.97 3.70 -13.72
C ASN A 18 1.69 3.97 -12.24
N ASP A 19 2.76 4.10 -11.44
CA ASP A 19 2.64 4.46 -10.02
C ASP A 19 1.93 5.79 -9.82
N VAL A 20 2.18 6.78 -10.68
CA VAL A 20 1.52 8.09 -10.64
C VAL A 20 0.51 8.15 -11.77
N SER A 21 -0.76 8.26 -11.40
CA SER A 21 -1.86 8.37 -12.35
C SER A 21 -1.82 9.68 -13.13
N SER A 22 -1.91 9.58 -14.44
CA SER A 22 -2.10 10.70 -15.37
C SER A 22 -3.13 10.35 -16.44
N LYS A 23 -3.84 11.37 -16.94
CA LYS A 23 -4.77 11.23 -18.06
C LYS A 23 -4.01 10.80 -19.32
N ILE A 24 -4.59 9.87 -20.09
CA ILE A 24 -4.06 9.45 -21.38
C ILE A 24 -4.92 10.09 -22.48
N ASN A 25 -4.34 11.05 -23.18
CA ASN A 25 -5.02 11.86 -24.21
C ASN A 25 -6.30 12.50 -23.65
N ASP A 26 -7.25 12.84 -24.52
CA ASP A 26 -8.58 13.32 -24.12
C ASP A 26 -9.60 12.20 -23.89
N THR A 27 -9.12 11.02 -23.49
CA THR A 27 -9.95 9.84 -23.25
C THR A 27 -10.18 9.61 -21.76
N LEU A 28 -11.33 9.04 -21.40
CA LEU A 28 -11.62 8.58 -20.05
C LEU A 28 -10.49 7.65 -19.57
N THR A 29 -9.83 8.02 -18.47
CA THR A 29 -8.69 7.30 -17.93
C THR A 29 -8.97 6.90 -16.48
N PHE A 30 -8.74 5.64 -16.18
CA PHE A 30 -8.69 5.09 -14.83
C PHE A 30 -7.25 4.95 -14.35
N GLY A 31 -7.03 4.93 -13.04
CA GLY A 31 -5.69 4.71 -12.47
C GLY A 31 -5.75 4.34 -10.99
N TYR A 32 -4.63 3.89 -10.45
CA TYR A 32 -4.59 3.34 -9.07
C TYR A 32 -4.52 4.42 -8.00
N THR A 33 -3.98 5.58 -8.35
CA THR A 33 -4.00 6.79 -7.51
C THR A 33 -4.94 7.84 -8.10
N LYS A 34 -5.49 8.70 -7.24
CA LYS A 34 -6.25 9.87 -7.69
C LYS A 34 -5.37 10.83 -8.47
N SER A 35 -5.98 11.54 -9.42
CA SER A 35 -5.38 12.67 -10.14
C SER A 35 -6.53 13.54 -10.67
N SER A 36 -6.27 14.79 -11.05
CA SER A 36 -7.31 15.76 -11.45
C SER A 36 -8.26 15.24 -12.53
N ASP A 37 -7.71 14.44 -13.44
CA ASP A 37 -8.40 13.96 -14.65
C ASP A 37 -8.37 12.43 -14.78
N VAL A 38 -8.21 11.73 -13.65
CA VAL A 38 -8.20 10.26 -13.60
C VAL A 38 -9.22 9.77 -12.58
N VAL A 39 -10.05 8.81 -13.02
CA VAL A 39 -10.98 8.13 -12.12
C VAL A 39 -10.22 7.06 -11.34
N PRO A 40 -10.08 7.17 -10.00
CA PRO A 40 -9.38 6.15 -9.24
C PRO A 40 -10.14 4.82 -9.28
N CYS A 41 -9.44 3.71 -9.48
CA CYS A 41 -10.03 2.38 -9.52
C CYS A 41 -9.25 1.40 -8.61
N PRO A 42 -9.84 0.23 -8.27
CA PRO A 42 -9.08 -0.86 -7.66
C PRO A 42 -7.88 -1.24 -8.53
N ASP A 43 -6.75 -1.49 -7.88
CA ASP A 43 -5.52 -1.91 -8.55
C ASP A 43 -5.39 -3.45 -8.64
N PHE A 44 -4.32 -3.89 -9.29
CA PHE A 44 -4.04 -5.30 -9.54
C PHE A 44 -3.84 -6.14 -8.27
N THR A 45 -3.53 -5.55 -7.11
CA THR A 45 -3.37 -6.29 -5.84
C THR A 45 -4.68 -6.90 -5.32
N PHE A 46 -5.84 -6.45 -5.84
CA PHE A 46 -7.13 -7.11 -5.60
C PHE A 46 -7.26 -8.46 -6.33
N ASP A 47 -6.50 -8.65 -7.42
CA ASP A 47 -6.25 -9.98 -8.00
C ASP A 47 -5.03 -10.60 -7.34
N LYS A 48 -3.82 -10.12 -7.65
CA LYS A 48 -2.53 -10.62 -7.13
C LYS A 48 -1.37 -9.67 -7.40
N TRP A 49 -0.30 -9.82 -6.63
CA TRP A 49 1.01 -9.24 -6.87
C TRP A 49 2.09 -10.19 -6.33
N ILE A 50 2.41 -11.20 -7.15
CA ILE A 50 3.22 -12.36 -6.73
C ILE A 50 4.63 -11.90 -6.32
N GLU A 51 5.14 -10.89 -7.00
CA GLU A 51 6.42 -10.23 -6.74
C GLU A 51 6.56 -9.73 -5.29
N CYS A 52 5.43 -9.38 -4.65
CA CYS A 52 5.32 -8.95 -3.25
C CYS A 52 4.83 -10.06 -2.29
N GLY A 53 4.70 -11.30 -2.75
CA GLY A 53 4.11 -12.39 -1.97
C GLY A 53 2.58 -12.36 -1.88
N ILE A 54 1.91 -11.49 -2.64
CA ILE A 54 0.44 -11.41 -2.67
C ILE A 54 -0.08 -12.36 -3.74
N THR A 55 -0.52 -13.55 -3.34
CA THR A 55 -1.00 -14.57 -4.29
C THR A 55 -2.46 -14.37 -4.69
N THR A 56 -3.33 -14.02 -3.73
CA THR A 56 -4.63 -13.40 -3.98
C THR A 56 -5.00 -12.47 -2.84
N TYR A 57 -5.80 -11.43 -3.12
CA TYR A 57 -6.27 -10.52 -2.09
C TYR A 57 -6.97 -11.26 -0.94
N SER A 58 -7.97 -12.09 -1.27
CA SER A 58 -8.78 -12.81 -0.27
C SER A 58 -7.95 -13.77 0.59
N LYS A 59 -6.95 -14.46 0.01
CA LYS A 59 -6.08 -15.35 0.80
C LYS A 59 -5.16 -14.57 1.70
N THR A 60 -4.59 -13.47 1.21
CA THR A 60 -3.69 -12.61 1.99
C THR A 60 -4.43 -11.98 3.16
N ILE A 61 -5.62 -11.38 2.96
CA ILE A 61 -6.39 -10.81 4.08
C ILE A 61 -6.81 -11.88 5.08
N LYS A 62 -7.14 -13.10 4.63
CA LYS A 62 -7.50 -14.19 5.56
C LYS A 62 -6.34 -14.51 6.50
N LYS A 63 -5.12 -14.63 5.96
CA LYS A 63 -3.92 -14.86 6.78
C LYS A 63 -3.66 -13.73 7.77
N ILE A 64 -3.82 -12.48 7.33
CA ILE A 64 -3.66 -11.29 8.17
C ILE A 64 -4.67 -11.34 9.32
N ILE A 65 -5.95 -11.58 9.04
CA ILE A 65 -7.03 -11.63 10.04
C ILE A 65 -6.82 -12.80 11.02
N ASP A 66 -6.52 -14.00 10.49
CA ASP A 66 -6.29 -15.20 11.30
C ASP A 66 -5.15 -14.98 12.31
N LYS A 67 -4.09 -14.25 11.92
CA LYS A 67 -2.99 -13.90 12.82
C LYS A 67 -3.27 -12.67 13.68
N GLY A 68 -3.99 -11.67 13.17
CA GLY A 68 -4.26 -10.38 13.84
C GLY A 68 -5.04 -10.51 15.16
N ASN A 69 -5.77 -11.61 15.33
CA ASN A 69 -6.45 -11.96 16.58
C ASN A 69 -5.50 -12.41 17.70
N LYS A 70 -4.22 -12.69 17.38
CA LYS A 70 -3.20 -13.00 18.38
C LYS A 70 -2.64 -11.72 18.98
N LYS A 71 -2.14 -11.82 20.21
CA LYS A 71 -1.40 -10.73 20.86
C LYS A 71 -0.11 -10.47 20.07
N HIS A 72 0.25 -9.20 19.90
CA HIS A 72 1.55 -8.81 19.37
C HIS A 72 2.69 -9.25 20.31
N SER A 73 3.87 -9.46 19.75
CA SER A 73 5.07 -9.87 20.47
C SER A 73 6.10 -8.74 20.60
N VAL A 74 6.00 -7.70 19.76
CA VAL A 74 6.90 -6.56 19.72
C VAL A 74 6.15 -5.26 20.05
N GLU A 75 6.55 -4.61 21.14
CA GLU A 75 5.95 -3.36 21.66
C GLU A 75 6.51 -2.10 20.96
N LYS A 76 6.62 -2.11 19.63
CA LYS A 76 7.15 -0.99 18.83
C LYS A 76 6.20 -0.56 17.71
N LEU A 77 6.43 0.65 17.21
CA LEU A 77 5.91 1.14 15.93
C LEU A 77 6.78 0.64 14.78
N PHE A 78 6.17 -0.02 13.80
CA PHE A 78 6.91 -0.68 12.73
C PHE A 78 6.61 -0.16 11.33
N TRP A 79 7.66 -0.11 10.50
CA TRP A 79 7.57 0.05 9.06
C TRP A 79 8.72 -0.64 8.35
N ILE A 80 8.45 -1.24 7.19
CA ILE A 80 9.46 -1.75 6.25
C ILE A 80 9.20 -1.23 4.84
N GLY A 81 10.24 -0.82 4.11
CA GLY A 81 10.08 -0.40 2.73
C GLY A 81 11.28 0.29 2.09
N ASN A 82 11.16 0.57 0.79
CA ASN A 82 12.18 1.27 0.02
C ASN A 82 12.13 2.78 0.29
N LEU A 83 13.23 3.33 0.83
CA LEU A 83 13.35 4.75 1.15
C LEU A 83 13.32 5.63 -0.11
N ASN A 84 13.88 5.14 -1.21
CA ASN A 84 14.07 5.90 -2.45
C ASN A 84 12.75 6.28 -3.14
N THR A 85 11.62 5.72 -2.71
CA THR A 85 10.32 6.00 -3.33
C THR A 85 9.70 7.30 -2.86
N GLN A 86 10.10 7.88 -1.71
CA GLN A 86 9.73 9.26 -1.35
C GLN A 86 10.62 9.85 -0.23
N PRO A 87 10.90 11.17 -0.25
CA PRO A 87 11.76 11.82 0.75
C PRO A 87 11.32 11.61 2.21
N LEU A 88 10.01 11.58 2.47
CA LEU A 88 9.46 11.43 3.82
C LEU A 88 9.82 10.10 4.50
N ARG A 89 10.17 9.07 3.72
CA ARG A 89 10.65 7.80 4.27
C ARG A 89 12.03 7.91 4.91
N TYR A 90 12.89 8.84 4.46
CA TYR A 90 14.16 9.12 5.12
C TYR A 90 13.96 9.80 6.47
N GLU A 91 12.98 10.69 6.58
CA GLU A 91 12.63 11.30 7.86
C GLU A 91 12.07 10.25 8.83
N LEU A 92 11.24 9.33 8.33
CA LEU A 92 10.76 8.20 9.12
C LEU A 92 11.92 7.33 9.63
N LEU A 93 12.93 7.06 8.79
CA LEU A 93 14.14 6.34 9.23
C LEU A 93 14.92 7.13 10.28
N ARG A 94 15.07 8.46 10.09
CA ARG A 94 15.75 9.33 11.07
C ARG A 94 15.06 9.27 12.43
N LEU A 95 13.73 9.33 12.46
CA LEU A 95 12.94 9.19 13.69
C LEU A 95 13.09 7.78 14.28
N GLY A 96 13.08 6.74 13.44
CA GLY A 96 13.33 5.36 13.87
C GLY A 96 14.68 5.16 14.55
N ASN A 97 15.72 5.83 14.06
CA ASN A 97 17.05 5.79 14.66
C ASN A 97 17.14 6.62 15.95
N LEU A 98 16.35 7.69 16.08
CA LEU A 98 16.34 8.54 17.26
C LEU A 98 15.54 7.93 18.42
N TYR A 99 14.52 7.13 18.11
CA TYR A 99 13.62 6.49 19.06
C TYR A 99 13.59 4.97 18.83
N ASP A 100 14.78 4.34 18.75
CA ASP A 100 14.96 2.93 18.40
C ASP A 100 14.33 1.96 19.42
N GLU A 101 14.11 2.42 20.65
CA GLU A 101 13.42 1.68 21.70
C GLU A 101 11.90 1.61 21.46
N LYS A 102 11.35 2.57 20.72
CA LYS A 102 9.91 2.69 20.42
C LYS A 102 9.55 2.40 18.97
N MET A 103 10.50 2.53 18.06
CA MET A 103 10.30 2.44 16.63
C MET A 103 11.25 1.43 16.01
N GLU A 104 10.76 0.70 15.03
CA GLU A 104 11.57 -0.17 14.20
C GLU A 104 11.27 0.11 12.74
N ILE A 105 12.18 0.86 12.12
CA ILE A 105 12.07 1.31 10.74
C ILE A 105 13.11 0.56 9.94
N VAL A 106 12.66 -0.26 9.00
CA VAL A 106 13.48 -1.21 8.26
C VAL A 106 13.55 -0.80 6.79
N PRO A 107 14.65 -0.14 6.36
CA PRO A 107 14.92 0.06 4.95
C PRO A 107 15.06 -1.29 4.24
N MET A 108 14.46 -1.41 3.06
CA MET A 108 14.66 -2.54 2.17
C MET A 108 14.80 -2.08 0.72
N GLU A 109 15.44 -2.90 -0.09
CA GLU A 109 15.59 -2.68 -1.52
C GLU A 109 15.19 -3.94 -2.29
N TRP A 110 14.68 -3.70 -3.49
CA TRP A 110 14.39 -4.74 -4.46
C TRP A 110 15.67 -5.10 -5.20
N LYS A 111 16.06 -6.38 -5.19
CA LYS A 111 17.18 -6.83 -6.03
C LYS A 111 16.68 -6.91 -7.47
N ARG A 112 17.43 -6.35 -8.42
CA ARG A 112 16.98 -6.13 -9.82
C ARG A 112 16.94 -7.38 -10.70
N THR A 113 17.37 -8.52 -10.19
CA THR A 113 17.40 -9.80 -10.89
C THR A 113 16.43 -10.77 -10.24
N PHE A 114 15.34 -11.10 -10.94
CA PHE A 114 14.36 -12.08 -10.49
C PHE A 114 13.67 -12.74 -11.69
N PRO A 115 13.31 -14.02 -11.59
CA PRO A 115 12.45 -14.66 -12.58
C PRO A 115 11.03 -14.09 -12.49
N LYS A 116 10.42 -13.76 -13.64
CA LYS A 116 9.04 -13.27 -13.71
C LYS A 116 8.09 -14.30 -13.11
N GLY A 117 7.06 -13.84 -12.39
CA GLY A 117 6.05 -14.71 -11.79
C GLY A 117 6.47 -15.36 -10.47
N HIS A 118 7.61 -14.94 -9.89
CA HIS A 118 8.06 -15.33 -8.56
C HIS A 118 8.12 -14.12 -7.63
N ILE A 119 8.19 -14.39 -6.33
CA ILE A 119 8.47 -13.36 -5.32
C ILE A 119 9.83 -12.75 -5.64
N HIS A 120 9.93 -11.41 -5.62
CA HIS A 120 11.21 -10.74 -5.84
C HIS A 120 12.19 -11.05 -4.71
N ASP A 121 13.47 -10.96 -5.01
CA ASP A 121 14.47 -10.94 -3.96
C ASP A 121 14.55 -9.55 -3.32
N PHE A 122 14.64 -9.52 -2.00
CA PHE A 122 14.74 -8.29 -1.21
C PHE A 122 15.99 -8.32 -0.33
N THR A 123 16.52 -7.15 0.04
CA THR A 123 17.56 -7.07 1.09
C THR A 123 16.99 -7.46 2.46
N LYS A 124 15.73 -7.11 2.71
CA LYS A 124 14.92 -7.52 3.86
C LYS A 124 13.49 -7.69 3.41
N TYR A 125 12.82 -8.74 3.89
CA TYR A 125 11.43 -9.03 3.56
C TYR A 125 10.68 -9.43 4.83
N LEU A 126 9.49 -8.88 4.99
CA LEU A 126 8.51 -9.29 5.99
C LEU A 126 7.18 -9.44 5.27
N SER A 127 6.54 -10.61 5.42
CA SER A 127 5.22 -10.83 4.82
C SER A 127 4.18 -9.89 5.45
N LEU A 128 3.09 -9.62 4.72
CA LEU A 128 2.04 -8.73 5.23
C LEU A 128 1.40 -9.29 6.51
N GLU A 129 1.22 -10.60 6.60
CA GLU A 129 0.68 -11.26 7.78
C GLU A 129 1.63 -11.24 8.98
N ASP A 130 2.94 -11.08 8.79
CA ASP A 130 3.90 -11.01 9.91
C ASP A 130 4.01 -9.61 10.52
N HIS A 131 3.45 -8.58 9.89
CA HIS A 131 3.39 -7.24 10.49
C HIS A 131 2.59 -7.23 11.81
N ILE A 132 1.69 -8.18 12.01
CA ILE A 132 0.87 -8.32 13.23
C ILE A 132 1.70 -8.58 14.50
N GLU A 133 2.96 -9.00 14.36
CA GLU A 133 3.86 -9.20 15.50
C GLU A 133 4.17 -7.89 16.20
N TYR A 134 4.06 -6.75 15.51
CA TYR A 134 4.26 -5.42 16.07
C TYR A 134 2.94 -4.84 16.58
N LYS A 135 3.03 -4.13 17.72
CA LYS A 135 1.87 -3.50 18.36
C LYS A 135 1.29 -2.37 17.53
N TYR A 136 2.14 -1.53 16.96
CA TYR A 136 1.74 -0.36 16.19
C TYR A 136 2.33 -0.42 14.79
N LEU A 137 1.54 -0.01 13.80
CA LEU A 137 1.98 0.05 12.41
C LEU A 137 1.91 1.48 11.90
N ILE A 138 2.82 1.85 11.01
CA ILE A 138 2.73 3.13 10.29
C ILE A 138 2.73 2.88 8.79
N ASP A 139 1.83 3.52 8.06
CA ASP A 139 1.86 3.57 6.59
C ASP A 139 2.41 4.91 6.12
N CYS A 140 3.63 4.87 5.59
CA CYS A 140 4.23 5.99 4.87
C CYS A 140 4.22 5.65 3.39
N GLY A 141 3.34 6.32 2.63
CA GLY A 141 3.06 6.05 1.20
C GLY A 141 4.27 6.14 0.27
N ALA A 142 4.07 6.17 -1.03
CA ALA A 142 5.15 6.35 -2.01
C ALA A 142 5.00 7.69 -2.74
N ARG A 143 5.90 7.99 -3.68
CA ARG A 143 5.73 9.12 -4.60
C ARG A 143 4.45 8.98 -5.44
N GLY A 144 4.07 7.74 -5.75
CA GLY A 144 2.78 7.38 -6.36
C GLY A 144 2.10 6.27 -5.57
N PHE A 145 1.67 5.23 -6.27
CA PHE A 145 0.97 4.07 -5.73
C PHE A 145 1.77 3.37 -4.62
N SER A 146 1.06 2.99 -3.56
CA SER A 146 1.57 2.10 -2.53
C SER A 146 0.47 1.14 -2.12
N GLY A 147 0.54 -0.10 -2.60
CA GLY A 147 -0.50 -1.11 -2.37
C GLY A 147 -0.60 -1.65 -0.93
N ARG A 148 0.18 -1.13 0.03
CA ARG A 148 0.27 -1.70 1.38
C ARG A 148 -0.91 -1.35 2.28
N LEU A 149 -1.38 -0.10 2.22
CA LEU A 149 -2.33 0.46 3.18
C LEU A 149 -3.57 -0.42 3.37
N LYS A 150 -4.19 -0.85 2.26
CA LYS A 150 -5.39 -1.69 2.27
C LYS A 150 -5.24 -2.99 3.06
N PHE A 151 -4.03 -3.56 3.12
CA PHE A 151 -3.75 -4.80 3.84
C PHE A 151 -3.51 -4.53 5.33
N LEU A 152 -2.83 -3.42 5.67
CA LEU A 152 -2.59 -3.05 7.07
C LEU A 152 -3.88 -2.77 7.83
N LEU A 153 -4.93 -2.28 7.14
CA LEU A 153 -6.25 -2.07 7.72
C LEU A 153 -6.88 -3.36 8.27
N HIS A 154 -6.45 -4.55 7.83
CA HIS A 154 -6.95 -5.84 8.32
C HIS A 154 -6.15 -6.42 9.49
N THR A 155 -5.07 -5.76 9.93
CA THR A 155 -4.12 -6.33 10.92
C THR A 155 -4.64 -6.34 12.35
N ASN A 156 -5.73 -5.65 12.65
CA ASN A 156 -6.21 -5.39 14.01
C ASN A 156 -5.12 -4.78 14.92
N ARG A 157 -4.28 -3.91 14.35
CA ARG A 157 -3.30 -3.09 15.03
C ARG A 157 -3.66 -1.61 14.85
N PRO A 158 -3.42 -0.74 15.84
CA PRO A 158 -3.47 0.69 15.61
C PRO A 158 -2.53 1.08 14.46
N LEU A 159 -3.09 1.76 13.47
CA LEU A 159 -2.40 2.14 12.24
C LEU A 159 -2.29 3.66 12.16
N PHE A 160 -1.06 4.15 12.17
CA PHE A 160 -0.74 5.54 11.90
C PHE A 160 -0.62 5.72 10.39
N ILE A 161 -1.40 6.61 9.80
CA ILE A 161 -1.32 6.88 8.36
C ILE A 161 -0.63 8.22 8.19
N VAL A 162 0.55 8.23 7.56
CA VAL A 162 1.24 9.48 7.25
C VAL A 162 0.49 10.19 6.15
N ASP A 163 0.15 11.45 6.40
CA ASP A 163 -0.54 12.32 5.47
C ASP A 163 0.16 12.36 4.11
N ARG A 164 -0.65 12.30 3.05
CA ARG A 164 -0.17 12.32 1.68
C ARG A 164 -1.10 13.16 0.82
N ASN A 165 -0.51 13.77 -0.20
CA ASN A 165 -1.23 14.54 -1.21
C ASN A 165 -2.39 13.71 -1.79
N LYS A 166 -3.55 14.35 -2.02
CA LYS A 166 -4.73 13.71 -2.60
C LYS A 166 -4.41 12.93 -3.88
N ASN A 167 -3.49 13.42 -4.71
CA ASN A 167 -3.09 12.76 -5.96
C ASN A 167 -2.23 11.50 -5.78
N LYS A 168 -2.06 11.03 -4.54
CA LYS A 168 -1.35 9.79 -4.17
C LYS A 168 -2.25 8.83 -3.38
N GLN A 169 -3.52 9.19 -3.24
CA GLN A 169 -4.50 8.40 -2.50
C GLN A 169 -5.19 7.41 -3.42
N GLU A 170 -5.53 6.25 -2.88
CA GLU A 170 -6.25 5.20 -3.58
C GLU A 170 -7.77 5.46 -3.57
N TYR A 171 -8.53 4.70 -4.34
CA TYR A 171 -9.98 4.90 -4.52
C TYR A 171 -10.79 4.86 -3.20
N PHE A 172 -10.31 4.13 -2.18
CA PHE A 172 -11.01 3.96 -0.90
C PHE A 172 -10.65 5.02 0.15
N TYR A 173 -9.65 5.87 -0.11
CA TYR A 173 -9.03 6.71 0.92
C TYR A 173 -10.00 7.70 1.56
N ASP A 174 -10.96 8.26 0.81
CA ASP A 174 -11.95 9.22 1.35
C ASP A 174 -12.94 8.58 2.33
N HIS A 175 -13.00 7.25 2.37
CA HIS A 175 -13.83 6.52 3.29
C HIS A 175 -13.10 6.19 4.61
N LEU A 176 -11.80 6.51 4.71
CA LEU A 176 -11.05 6.39 5.95
C LEU A 176 -11.36 7.59 6.83
N ILE A 177 -11.86 7.32 8.03
CA ILE A 177 -12.19 8.33 9.04
C ILE A 177 -11.11 8.25 10.13
N PRO A 178 -10.31 9.31 10.35
CA PRO A 178 -9.35 9.34 11.44
C PRO A 178 -10.09 9.39 12.80
N TYR A 179 -9.49 8.78 13.82
CA TYR A 179 -9.98 8.81 15.21
C TYR A 179 -9.33 9.94 16.00
#